data_AF-A0A935UMW0-F1
#
_entry.id   AF-A0A935UMW0-F1
#
_cell.length_a   1.000
_cell.length_b   1.000
_cell.length_c   1.000
_cell.angle_alpha   90.00
_cell.angle_beta   90.00
_cell.angle_gamma   90.00
#
_symmetry.space_group_name_H-M   'P 1'
#
loop_
_entity.id
_entity.type
_entity.pdbx_description
1 polymer ?
#
loop_
_entity_poly.entity_id
_entity_poly.type
_entity_poly.pdbx_seq_one_letter_code
_entity_poly.pdbx_strand_id
1 'polypeptide(L)'
;MASEAQSRYKMVNVRPGHVIMEHDVLSHAARSYFCDEPIPPREDYREGPHRWRYAGMAQSFQFDILDEQTSETVPLREMLGLVYYANAKSDSTLHRLGAIAHDNGISVYAAVAYENPDGSVRVLDGEKVRLLNALFNGRLHTPGKKVLILPDLFDLYRTVSYGDIMIDFGLASMEPDEV
;
A
#
# COMPACT_ATOMS: atom_id res chain seq x y z
N MET A 1 23.00 -15.56 23.15
CA MET A 1 22.45 -14.18 23.15
C MET A 1 22.67 -13.63 21.76
N ALA A 2 21.81 -14.00 20.81
CA ALA A 2 21.86 -13.42 19.47
C ALA A 2 21.32 -11.99 19.61
N SER A 3 22.12 -10.98 19.27
CA SER A 3 21.61 -9.61 19.23
C SER A 3 20.53 -9.56 18.15
N GLU A 4 19.29 -9.25 18.52
CA GLU A 4 18.29 -8.82 17.56
C GLU A 4 18.90 -7.64 16.81
N ALA A 5 19.20 -7.84 15.53
CA ALA A 5 19.66 -6.76 14.68
C ALA A 5 18.50 -5.78 14.57
N GLN A 6 18.54 -4.71 15.35
CA GLN A 6 17.50 -3.70 15.34
C GLN A 6 17.48 -3.04 13.96
N SER A 7 16.39 -3.25 13.21
CA SER A 7 16.20 -2.64 11.89
C SER A 7 16.25 -1.12 12.02
N ARG A 8 17.10 -0.47 11.20
CA ARG A 8 17.26 1.01 11.16
C ARG A 8 15.93 1.74 10.96
N TYR A 9 15.04 1.15 10.18
CA TYR A 9 13.76 1.77 9.83
C TYR A 9 12.62 1.10 10.59
N LYS A 10 11.70 1.92 11.10
CA LYS A 10 10.50 1.48 11.82
C LYS A 10 9.24 2.13 11.27
N MET A 11 8.13 1.40 11.34
CA MET A 11 6.81 1.98 11.12
C MET A 11 6.39 2.75 12.38
N VAL A 12 5.96 3.99 12.20
CA VAL A 12 5.46 4.87 13.27
C VAL A 12 4.16 5.52 12.83
N ASN A 13 3.44 6.15 13.76
CA ASN A 13 2.15 6.81 13.50
C ASN A 13 1.15 5.87 12.79
N VAL A 14 1.14 4.59 13.18
CA VAL A 14 0.28 3.58 12.59
C VAL A 14 -1.18 3.89 12.93
N ARG A 15 -2.01 4.07 11.91
CA ARG A 15 -3.43 4.38 12.04
C ARG A 15 -4.25 3.34 11.26
N PRO A 16 -4.96 2.44 11.93
CA PRO A 16 -5.91 1.56 11.26
C PRO A 16 -7.09 2.36 10.72
N GLY A 17 -7.71 1.86 9.66
CA GLY A 17 -8.87 2.49 9.06
C GLY A 17 -9.32 1.75 7.83
N HIS A 18 -9.83 2.50 6.86
CA HIS A 18 -10.41 1.97 5.65
C HIS A 18 -9.96 2.80 4.45
N VAL A 19 -9.75 2.13 3.33
CA VAL A 19 -9.77 2.79 2.01
C VAL A 19 -11.22 2.82 1.55
N ILE A 20 -11.75 4.01 1.31
CA ILE A 20 -13.09 4.24 0.76
C ILE A 20 -12.98 4.45 -0.73
N MET A 21 -13.93 3.88 -1.47
CA MET A 21 -14.05 4.05 -2.92
C MET A 21 -15.36 4.72 -3.24
N GLU A 22 -15.30 5.70 -4.14
CA GLU A 22 -16.46 6.43 -4.60
C GLU A 22 -16.41 6.62 -6.10
N HIS A 23 -17.59 6.69 -6.72
CA HIS A 23 -17.73 7.02 -8.13
C HIS A 23 -18.66 8.22 -8.27
N ASP A 24 -18.32 9.11 -9.20
CA ASP A 24 -19.21 10.18 -9.62
C ASP A 24 -20.32 9.60 -10.50
N VAL A 25 -21.56 9.82 -10.09
CA VAL A 25 -22.76 9.32 -10.77
C VAL A 25 -22.93 9.93 -12.17
N LEU A 26 -22.35 11.10 -12.44
CA LEU A 26 -22.49 11.80 -13.72
C LEU A 26 -21.32 11.55 -14.65
N SER A 27 -20.08 11.69 -14.15
CA SER A 27 -18.88 11.60 -14.98
C SER A 27 -18.28 10.20 -15.06
N HIS A 28 -18.74 9.27 -14.21
CA HIS A 28 -18.12 7.96 -13.99
C HIS A 28 -16.66 8.01 -13.50
N ALA A 29 -16.18 9.19 -13.08
CA ALA A 29 -14.90 9.30 -12.39
C ALA A 29 -14.92 8.42 -11.13
N ALA A 30 -13.81 7.75 -10.84
CA ALA A 30 -13.60 7.04 -9.58
C ALA A 30 -12.64 7.86 -8.71
N ARG A 31 -12.71 7.66 -7.40
CA ARG A 31 -11.69 8.12 -6.46
C ARG A 31 -11.57 7.19 -5.27
N SER A 32 -10.44 7.29 -4.59
CA SER A 32 -10.22 6.61 -3.32
C SER A 32 -9.57 7.54 -2.29
N TYR A 33 -9.87 7.32 -1.01
CA TYR A 33 -9.26 8.04 0.11
C TYR A 33 -9.22 7.20 1.39
N PHE A 34 -8.36 7.56 2.34
CA PHE A 34 -8.30 6.94 3.65
C PHE A 34 -9.33 7.54 4.61
N CYS A 35 -9.97 6.68 5.40
CA CYS A 35 -10.89 7.06 6.47
C CYS A 35 -10.53 6.27 7.74
N ASP A 36 -10.15 6.96 8.82
CA ASP A 36 -9.91 6.37 10.15
C ASP A 36 -11.15 6.40 11.05
N GLU A 37 -12.32 6.77 10.52
CA GLU A 37 -13.56 6.73 11.27
C GLU A 37 -13.98 5.26 11.54
N PRO A 38 -14.44 4.94 12.77
CA PRO A 38 -14.88 3.59 13.12
C PRO A 38 -16.03 3.07 12.26
N ILE A 39 -16.91 3.98 11.82
CA ILE A 39 -18.02 3.71 10.92
C ILE A 39 -17.76 4.56 9.67
N PRO A 40 -17.26 3.96 8.57
CA PRO A 40 -16.92 4.73 7.39
C PRO A 40 -18.18 5.30 6.72
N PRO A 41 -18.09 6.51 6.12
CA PRO A 41 -19.21 7.13 5.43
C PRO A 41 -19.62 6.28 4.21
N ARG A 42 -20.92 6.03 4.07
CA ARG A 42 -21.52 5.26 2.96
C ARG A 42 -22.61 6.03 2.22
N GLU A 43 -22.68 7.33 2.43
CA GLU A 43 -23.75 8.19 1.91
C GLU A 43 -23.41 8.74 0.52
N ASP A 44 -24.44 8.96 -0.31
CA ASP A 44 -24.30 9.74 -1.54
C ASP A 44 -24.29 11.23 -1.19
N TYR A 45 -23.32 11.99 -1.68
CA TYR A 45 -23.24 13.43 -1.43
C TYR A 45 -22.84 14.23 -2.67
N ARG A 46 -22.90 15.56 -2.52
CA ARG A 46 -22.50 16.51 -3.55
C ARG A 46 -21.30 17.30 -3.09
N GLU A 47 -20.31 17.40 -3.95
CA GLU A 47 -19.10 18.19 -3.75
C GLU A 47 -18.81 18.98 -5.03
N GLY A 48 -19.08 20.28 -5.00
CA GLY A 48 -19.01 21.11 -6.20
C GLY A 48 -19.90 20.55 -7.33
N PRO A 49 -19.36 20.30 -8.54
CA PRO A 49 -20.12 19.74 -9.65
C PRO A 49 -20.32 18.22 -9.56
N HIS A 50 -19.63 17.54 -8.64
CA HIS A 50 -19.61 16.09 -8.56
C HIS A 50 -20.72 15.56 -7.64
N ARG A 51 -21.29 14.42 -8.02
CA ARG A 51 -22.19 13.65 -7.16
C ARG A 51 -21.53 12.31 -6.86
N TRP A 52 -20.90 12.22 -5.69
CA TRP A 52 -20.19 11.03 -5.25
C TRP A 52 -21.14 10.01 -4.65
N ARG A 53 -20.93 8.75 -5.03
CA ARG A 53 -21.64 7.58 -4.51
C ARG A 53 -20.62 6.59 -3.98
N TYR A 54 -20.90 6.06 -2.79
CA TYR A 54 -20.14 4.95 -2.23
C TYR A 54 -20.14 3.74 -3.17
N ALA A 55 -18.96 3.20 -3.45
CA ALA A 55 -18.78 2.04 -4.33
C ALA A 55 -18.14 0.84 -3.62
N GLY A 56 -17.47 1.06 -2.49
CA GLY A 56 -16.84 0.00 -1.74
C GLY A 56 -15.90 0.50 -0.66
N MET A 57 -15.41 -0.43 0.15
CA MET A 57 -14.34 -0.18 1.11
C MET A 57 -13.47 -1.43 1.29
N ALA A 58 -12.23 -1.21 1.70
CA ALA A 58 -11.32 -2.25 2.16
C ALA A 58 -10.69 -1.82 3.49
N GLN A 59 -10.43 -2.78 4.39
CA GLN A 59 -9.63 -2.49 5.58
C GLN A 59 -8.23 -2.05 5.14
N SER A 60 -7.70 -1.02 5.80
CA SER A 60 -6.39 -0.45 5.50
C SER A 60 -5.74 0.10 6.77
N PHE A 61 -4.49 0.53 6.66
CA PHE A 61 -3.84 1.36 7.67
C PHE A 61 -2.86 2.31 6.99
N GLN A 62 -2.64 3.45 7.62
CA GLN A 62 -1.57 4.37 7.26
C GLN A 62 -0.45 4.30 8.28
N PHE A 63 0.76 4.61 7.86
CA PHE A 63 1.92 4.72 8.73
C PHE A 63 2.94 5.64 8.09
N ASP A 64 3.88 6.12 8.90
CA ASP A 64 5.07 6.84 8.45
C ASP A 64 6.32 5.97 8.73
N ILE A 65 7.44 6.30 8.10
CA ILE A 65 8.71 5.60 8.33
C ILE A 65 9.62 6.48 9.20
N LEU A 66 10.04 5.97 10.35
CA LEU A 66 11.09 6.57 11.17
C LEU A 66 12.44 5.96 10.79
N ASP A 67 13.41 6.81 10.48
CA ASP A 67 14.83 6.45 10.45
C ASP A 67 15.44 6.63 11.85
N GLU A 68 15.76 5.53 12.53
CA GLU A 68 16.30 5.58 13.89
C GLU A 68 17.70 6.18 13.98
N GLN A 69 18.45 6.27 12.86
CA GLN A 69 19.78 6.88 12.86
C GLN A 69 19.72 8.41 12.80
N THR A 70 18.77 8.97 12.05
CA THR A 70 18.64 10.43 11.88
C THR A 70 17.51 11.03 12.71
N SER A 71 16.64 10.20 13.30
CA SER A 71 15.37 10.59 13.92
C SER A 71 14.39 11.28 12.96
N GLU A 72 14.60 11.15 11.64
CA GLU A 72 13.71 11.73 10.64
C GLU A 72 12.49 10.83 10.41
N THR A 73 11.31 11.45 10.34
CA THR A 73 10.06 10.76 10.00
C THR A 73 9.65 11.13 8.59
N VAL A 74 9.60 10.14 7.70
CA VAL A 74 9.15 10.29 6.31
C VAL A 74 7.68 9.91 6.21
N PRO A 75 6.78 10.87 5.91
CA PRO A 75 5.36 10.58 5.82
C PRO A 75 5.01 9.83 4.54
N LEU A 76 4.07 8.87 4.63
CA LEU A 76 3.56 8.11 3.47
C LEU A 76 2.07 8.38 3.20
N ARG A 77 1.59 9.59 3.48
CA ARG A 77 0.16 9.95 3.40
C ARG A 77 -0.45 9.78 2.02
N GLU A 78 0.37 9.89 0.98
CA GLU A 78 -0.06 9.67 -0.39
C GLU A 78 -0.21 8.20 -0.76
N MET A 79 0.28 7.26 0.06
CA MET A 79 0.21 5.84 -0.22
C MET A 79 -1.19 5.31 0.10
N LEU A 80 -1.80 4.67 -0.89
CA LEU A 80 -3.07 3.96 -0.78
C LEU A 80 -2.87 2.60 -0.10
N GLY A 81 -1.82 1.89 -0.51
CA GLY A 81 -1.48 0.58 0.04
C GLY A 81 -0.43 -0.14 -0.79
N LEU A 82 -0.15 -1.38 -0.40
CA LEU A 82 0.69 -2.32 -1.14
C LEU A 82 -0.21 -3.37 -1.80
N VAL A 83 0.09 -3.73 -3.03
CA VAL A 83 -0.61 -4.81 -3.76
C VAL A 83 0.38 -5.95 -4.00
N TYR A 84 0.10 -7.12 -3.44
CA TYR A 84 0.88 -8.33 -3.70
C TYR A 84 0.68 -8.81 -5.13
N TYR A 85 1.74 -9.27 -5.79
CA TYR A 85 1.68 -9.62 -7.21
C TYR A 85 0.61 -10.68 -7.56
N ALA A 86 0.33 -11.62 -6.65
CA ALA A 86 -0.64 -12.67 -6.89
C ALA A 86 -2.08 -12.16 -6.95
N ASN A 87 -2.33 -10.97 -6.37
CA ASN A 87 -3.63 -10.29 -6.40
C ASN A 87 -3.81 -9.47 -7.68
N ALA A 88 -2.75 -9.23 -8.45
CA ALA A 88 -2.86 -8.61 -9.76
C ALA A 88 -3.45 -9.59 -10.78
N LYS A 89 -4.12 -9.07 -11.82
CA LYS A 89 -4.64 -9.89 -12.92
C LYS A 89 -3.56 -10.80 -13.49
N SER A 90 -3.89 -12.06 -13.74
CA SER A 90 -2.92 -13.08 -14.18
C SER A 90 -2.16 -12.73 -15.47
N ASP A 91 -2.75 -11.92 -16.35
CA ASP A 91 -2.15 -11.43 -17.59
C ASP A 91 -1.34 -10.14 -17.42
N SER A 92 -1.34 -9.53 -16.24
CA SER A 92 -0.59 -8.30 -15.95
C SER A 92 0.92 -8.52 -15.91
N THR A 93 1.68 -7.46 -16.20
CA THR A 93 3.14 -7.47 -16.08
C THR A 93 3.59 -7.69 -14.64
N LEU A 94 2.88 -7.13 -13.64
CA LEU A 94 3.19 -7.34 -12.22
C LEU A 94 3.07 -8.82 -11.85
N HIS A 95 1.99 -9.49 -12.26
CA HIS A 95 1.79 -10.90 -11.95
C HIS A 95 2.91 -11.78 -12.54
N ARG A 96 3.27 -11.54 -13.82
CA ARG A 96 4.36 -12.28 -14.48
C ARG A 96 5.71 -12.05 -13.80
N LEU A 97 6.03 -10.80 -13.47
CA LEU A 97 7.28 -10.46 -12.76
C LEU A 97 7.32 -11.11 -11.39
N GLY A 98 6.21 -11.02 -10.64
CA GLY A 98 6.11 -11.56 -9.31
C GLY A 98 6.19 -13.08 -9.27
N ALA A 99 5.60 -13.79 -10.24
CA ALA A 99 5.72 -15.24 -10.35
C ALA A 99 7.19 -15.68 -10.54
N ILE A 100 7.92 -15.04 -11.45
CA ILE A 100 9.35 -15.33 -11.68
C ILE A 100 10.19 -15.02 -10.43
N ALA A 101 9.89 -13.90 -9.77
CA ALA A 101 10.60 -13.47 -8.57
C ALA A 101 10.33 -14.40 -7.37
N HIS A 102 9.10 -14.90 -7.24
CA HIS A 102 8.68 -15.80 -6.16
C HIS A 102 9.44 -17.13 -6.20
N ASP A 103 9.67 -17.69 -7.38
CA ASP A 103 10.50 -18.88 -7.57
C ASP A 103 11.96 -18.68 -7.11
N ASN A 104 12.39 -17.42 -6.96
CA ASN A 104 13.71 -17.03 -6.46
C ASN A 104 13.66 -16.51 -5.01
N GLY A 105 12.56 -16.76 -4.28
CA GLY A 105 12.40 -16.36 -2.88
C GLY A 105 12.09 -14.87 -2.67
N ILE A 106 11.66 -14.15 -3.71
CA ILE A 106 11.37 -12.72 -3.66
C ILE A 106 9.85 -12.50 -3.73
N SER A 107 9.29 -11.92 -2.67
CA SER A 107 7.88 -11.48 -2.65
C SER A 107 7.78 -10.07 -3.25
N VAL A 108 7.03 -9.92 -4.34
CA VAL A 108 6.88 -8.65 -5.06
C VAL A 108 5.57 -7.96 -4.69
N TYR A 109 5.66 -6.67 -4.38
CA TYR A 109 4.54 -5.79 -4.12
C TYR A 109 4.64 -4.52 -4.95
N ALA A 110 3.50 -3.95 -5.34
CA ALA A 110 3.44 -2.61 -5.90
C ALA A 110 2.89 -1.63 -4.86
N ALA A 111 3.58 -0.51 -4.65
CA ALA A 111 3.13 0.60 -3.85
C ALA A 111 2.21 1.49 -4.69
N VAL A 112 0.92 1.45 -4.35
CA VAL A 112 -0.14 2.23 -5.00
C VAL A 112 -0.33 3.51 -4.19
N ALA A 113 -0.45 4.65 -4.87
CA ALA A 113 -0.74 5.93 -4.26
C ALA A 113 -2.17 6.39 -4.62
N TYR A 114 -2.71 7.31 -3.82
CA TYR A 114 -3.97 7.98 -4.13
C TYR A 114 -3.85 8.76 -5.44
N GLU A 115 -4.94 8.81 -6.20
CA GLU A 115 -5.02 9.68 -7.38
C GLU A 115 -4.84 11.15 -7.00
N ASN A 116 -4.29 11.94 -7.92
CA ASN A 116 -4.30 13.38 -7.78
C ASN A 116 -5.74 13.91 -7.89
N PRO A 117 -6.03 15.11 -7.35
CA PRO A 117 -7.36 15.72 -7.47
C PRO A 117 -7.85 15.92 -8.92
N ASP A 118 -6.94 15.95 -9.89
CA ASP A 118 -7.24 16.05 -11.33
C ASP A 118 -7.47 14.67 -12.00
N GLY A 119 -7.46 13.58 -11.23
CA GLY A 119 -7.62 12.21 -11.71
C GLY A 119 -6.36 11.60 -12.35
N SER A 120 -5.23 12.30 -12.32
CA SER A 120 -3.95 11.75 -12.78
C SER A 120 -3.33 10.80 -11.75
N VAL A 121 -2.55 9.84 -12.25
CA VAL A 121 -1.84 8.87 -11.40
C VAL A 121 -0.78 9.60 -10.59
N ARG A 122 -0.77 9.35 -9.29
CA ARG A 122 0.38 9.63 -8.47
C ARG A 122 1.24 8.38 -8.41
N VAL A 123 2.51 8.52 -8.78
CA VAL A 123 3.51 7.49 -8.50
C VAL A 123 4.20 7.89 -7.21
N LEU A 124 4.41 6.92 -6.31
CA LEU A 124 5.15 7.18 -5.08
C LEU A 124 6.60 7.57 -5.41
N ASP A 125 7.12 8.56 -4.71
CA ASP A 125 8.48 9.03 -4.92
C ASP A 125 9.52 7.90 -4.73
N GLY A 126 10.57 7.92 -5.54
CA GLY A 126 11.58 6.85 -5.58
C GLY A 126 12.33 6.66 -4.26
N GLU A 127 12.54 7.73 -3.49
CA GLU A 127 13.13 7.64 -2.16
C GLU A 127 12.21 6.92 -1.18
N LYS A 128 10.90 7.18 -1.23
CA LYS A 128 9.90 6.50 -0.40
C LYS A 128 9.82 5.01 -0.74
N VAL A 129 9.88 4.65 -2.03
CA VAL A 129 9.97 3.24 -2.46
C VAL A 129 11.24 2.58 -1.92
N ARG A 130 12.39 3.27 -1.96
CA ARG A 130 13.65 2.77 -1.41
C ARG A 130 13.55 2.53 0.10
N LEU A 131 12.94 3.45 0.84
CA LEU A 131 12.72 3.33 2.28
C LEU A 131 11.77 2.18 2.62
N LEU A 132 10.70 1.98 1.85
CA LEU A 132 9.81 0.84 1.99
C LEU A 132 10.57 -0.49 1.80
N ASN A 133 11.38 -0.60 0.74
CA ASN A 133 12.22 -1.78 0.54
C ASN A 133 13.17 -2.03 1.72
N ALA A 134 13.83 -0.99 2.22
CA ALA A 134 14.76 -1.11 3.35
C ALA A 134 14.04 -1.53 4.64
N LEU A 135 12.89 -0.90 4.93
CA LEU A 135 12.04 -1.22 6.08
C LEU A 135 11.61 -2.69 6.06
N PHE A 136 11.01 -3.18 4.98
CA PHE A 136 10.47 -4.53 4.96
C PHE A 136 11.55 -5.60 4.86
N ASN A 137 12.64 -5.38 4.12
CA ASN A 137 13.75 -6.34 4.11
C ASN A 137 14.51 -6.38 5.45
N GLY A 138 14.57 -5.26 6.18
CA GLY A 138 15.19 -5.21 7.50
C GLY A 138 14.45 -6.03 8.56
N ARG A 139 13.20 -6.40 8.30
CA ARG A 139 12.33 -7.18 9.18
C ARG A 139 12.30 -8.68 8.82
N LEU A 140 12.92 -9.07 7.72
CA LEU A 140 12.99 -10.47 7.32
C LEU A 140 14.07 -11.19 8.11
N HIS A 141 13.68 -12.25 8.81
CA HIS A 141 14.62 -13.12 9.53
C HIS A 141 14.91 -14.43 8.78
N THR A 142 14.10 -14.77 7.78
CA THR A 142 14.28 -16.00 6.98
C THR A 142 15.39 -15.83 5.94
N PRO A 143 16.46 -16.66 5.99
CA PRO A 143 17.52 -16.61 4.99
C PRO A 143 16.98 -16.86 3.58
N GLY A 144 17.46 -16.08 2.61
CA GLY A 144 17.08 -16.22 1.20
C GLY A 144 15.72 -15.63 0.81
N LYS A 145 14.91 -15.19 1.78
CA LYS A 145 13.69 -14.43 1.50
C LYS A 145 14.00 -12.94 1.32
N LYS A 146 13.33 -12.31 0.35
CA LYS A 146 13.41 -10.87 0.11
C LYS A 146 12.04 -10.30 -0.22
N VAL A 147 11.87 -9.02 0.04
CA VAL A 147 10.71 -8.25 -0.39
C VAL A 147 11.18 -7.26 -1.46
N LEU A 148 10.44 -7.15 -2.55
CA LEU A 148 10.66 -6.13 -3.58
C LEU A 148 9.40 -5.29 -3.72
N ILE A 149 9.50 -4.03 -3.32
CA ILE A 149 8.43 -3.04 -3.48
C ILE A 149 8.75 -2.18 -4.70
N LEU A 150 7.80 -2.11 -5.63
CA LEU A 150 7.90 -1.34 -6.85
C LEU A 150 6.92 -0.15 -6.79
N PRO A 151 7.20 0.98 -7.44
CA PRO A 151 6.15 1.96 -7.71
C PRO A 151 5.04 1.33 -8.57
N ASP A 152 3.79 1.78 -8.42
CA ASP A 152 2.74 1.41 -9.36
C ASP A 152 3.01 2.01 -10.76
N LEU A 153 3.61 1.18 -11.62
CA LEU A 153 3.82 1.45 -13.05
C LEU A 153 2.95 0.53 -13.91
N PHE A 154 1.91 -0.07 -13.33
CA PHE A 154 1.12 -1.14 -13.96
C PHE A 154 -0.36 -0.79 -14.05
N ASP A 155 -0.72 0.48 -13.83
CA ASP A 155 -2.09 0.99 -13.80
C ASP A 155 -2.98 0.18 -12.83
N LEU A 156 -2.42 -0.27 -11.70
CA LEU A 156 -3.13 -1.12 -10.75
C LEU A 156 -4.29 -0.39 -10.10
N TYR A 157 -4.13 0.91 -9.88
CA TYR A 157 -5.21 1.78 -9.41
C TYR A 157 -6.49 1.68 -10.27
N ARG A 158 -6.41 1.34 -11.56
CA ARG A 158 -7.58 1.16 -12.46
C ARG A 158 -8.05 -0.27 -12.59
N THR A 159 -7.19 -1.24 -12.31
CA THR A 159 -7.37 -2.63 -12.75
C THR A 159 -7.55 -3.61 -11.61
N VAL A 160 -7.11 -3.26 -10.41
CA VAL A 160 -7.24 -4.07 -9.20
C VAL A 160 -8.56 -3.70 -8.51
N SER A 161 -9.37 -4.70 -8.13
CA SER A 161 -10.49 -4.44 -7.24
C SER A 161 -9.89 -3.94 -5.94
N TYR A 162 -10.30 -2.80 -5.38
CA TYR A 162 -9.60 -2.25 -4.22
C TYR A 162 -9.74 -3.15 -2.96
N GLY A 163 -10.60 -4.18 -2.99
CA GLY A 163 -10.60 -5.27 -2.00
C GLY A 163 -9.38 -6.20 -2.09
N ASP A 164 -8.69 -6.23 -3.23
CA ASP A 164 -7.44 -6.94 -3.49
C ASP A 164 -6.19 -6.10 -3.10
N ILE A 165 -6.39 -4.81 -2.78
CA ILE A 165 -5.40 -3.98 -2.09
C ILE A 165 -5.35 -4.45 -0.65
N MET A 166 -4.71 -5.60 -0.45
CA MET A 166 -4.44 -6.13 0.86
C MET A 166 -3.13 -5.56 1.39
N ILE A 167 -3.27 -4.84 2.52
CA ILE A 167 -2.51 -5.11 3.74
C ILE A 167 -2.16 -6.61 3.79
N ASP A 168 -0.93 -6.97 3.47
CA ASP A 168 -0.45 -8.29 3.85
C ASP A 168 -0.29 -8.29 5.37
N PHE A 169 -1.13 -9.06 6.07
CA PHE A 169 -1.10 -9.18 7.53
C PHE A 169 0.27 -9.67 8.04
N GLY A 170 1.04 -10.41 7.23
CA GLY A 170 2.40 -10.82 7.58
C GLY A 170 3.41 -9.66 7.53
N LEU A 171 3.28 -8.76 6.55
CA LEU A 171 4.12 -7.54 6.48
C LEU A 171 3.65 -6.47 7.47
N ALA A 172 2.35 -6.40 7.76
CA ALA A 172 1.76 -5.44 8.67
C ALA A 172 1.74 -5.90 10.14
N SER A 173 2.01 -7.19 10.41
CA SER A 173 2.25 -7.68 11.77
C SER A 173 3.33 -6.83 12.40
N MET A 174 3.11 -6.23 13.57
CA MET A 174 4.18 -5.55 14.31
C MET A 174 5.07 -6.56 15.05
N GLU A 175 4.70 -7.83 15.02
CA GLU A 175 5.39 -8.94 15.64
C GLU A 175 6.31 -9.61 14.59
N PRO A 176 7.55 -9.97 14.96
CA PRO A 176 8.40 -10.77 14.09
C PRO A 176 7.73 -12.13 13.81
N ASP A 177 7.93 -12.68 12.61
CA ASP A 177 7.45 -14.01 12.25
C ASP A 177 7.93 -15.02 13.32
N GLU A 178 6.99 -15.61 14.08
CA GLU A 178 7.30 -16.68 15.02
C GLU A 178 7.81 -17.91 14.25
N VAL A 179 8.90 -18.49 14.77
CA VAL A 179 9.65 -19.63 14.21
C VAL A 179 8.86 -20.93 14.29
#